data_AF-A0A6B9FR26-F1
#
_entry.id   AF-A0A6B9FR26-F1
#
_cell.length_a   1.000
_cell.length_b   1.000
_cell.length_c   1.000
_cell.angle_alpha   90.00
_cell.angle_beta   90.00
_cell.angle_gamma   90.00
#
_symmetry.space_group_name_H-M   'P 1'
#
loop_
_entity.id
_entity.type
_entity.pdbx_description
1 polymer ?
#
loop_
_entity_poly.entity_id
_entity_poly.type
_entity_poly.pdbx_seq_one_letter_code
_entity_poly.pdbx_strand_id
1 'polypeptide(L)'
;MHQRPEGPLALLVAALREGAAHIESLLTLARTEVDGNIRALVSLVAIVGTIPILLIVTFFLGLDAVVKLLAVVLGSEAPAALIVAAPFLALALLLGWLGARRMALSNLEPWRTWQQVKRDVREVAANAKEGARTEA
;
A
#
# COMPACT_ATOMS: atom_id res chain seq x y z
N MET A 1 0.63 59.97 3.61
CA MET A 1 1.19 60.07 2.24
C MET A 1 0.36 59.17 1.33
N HIS A 2 -0.42 59.77 0.43
CA HIS A 2 -1.32 59.08 -0.50
C HIS A 2 -0.52 58.32 -1.57
N GLN A 3 -0.68 56.99 -1.64
CA GLN A 3 -0.26 56.23 -2.82
C GLN A 3 -1.42 56.21 -3.84
N ARG A 4 -1.03 56.45 -5.10
CA ARG A 4 -1.84 56.82 -6.27
C ARG A 4 -2.85 55.73 -6.68
N PRO A 5 -3.82 56.04 -7.57
CA PRO A 5 -4.75 55.05 -8.10
C PRO A 5 -3.97 53.87 -8.72
N GLU A 6 -4.03 52.73 -8.06
CA GLU A 6 -3.55 51.44 -8.56
C GLU A 6 -4.35 51.11 -9.82
N GLY A 7 -3.74 51.28 -10.99
CA GLY A 7 -4.37 50.82 -12.23
C GLY A 7 -4.61 49.31 -12.16
N PRO A 8 -5.63 48.76 -12.84
CA PRO A 8 -5.92 47.32 -12.84
C PRO A 8 -4.70 46.43 -13.14
N LEU A 9 -3.76 46.94 -13.95
CA LEU A 9 -2.51 46.28 -14.29
C LEU A 9 -1.54 46.16 -13.10
N ALA A 10 -1.48 47.16 -12.21
CA ALA A 10 -0.62 47.12 -11.03
C ALA A 10 -1.10 46.05 -10.04
N LEU A 11 -2.40 45.95 -9.82
CA LEU A 11 -3.02 44.91 -9.00
C LEU A 11 -2.84 43.51 -9.61
N LEU A 12 -2.95 43.39 -10.94
CA LEU A 12 -2.71 42.13 -11.65
C LEU A 12 -1.26 41.66 -11.46
N VAL A 13 -0.28 42.57 -11.60
CA VAL A 13 1.14 42.27 -11.39
C VAL A 13 1.42 41.91 -9.93
N ALA A 14 0.80 42.61 -8.98
CA ALA A 14 0.93 42.30 -7.56
C ALA A 14 0.35 40.90 -7.24
N ALA A 15 -0.84 40.58 -7.76
CA ALA A 15 -1.47 39.27 -7.58
C ALA A 15 -0.67 38.13 -8.23
N LEU A 16 -0.09 38.36 -9.42
CA LEU A 16 0.82 37.41 -10.08
C LEU A 16 2.08 37.16 -9.25
N ARG A 17 2.64 38.22 -8.65
CA ARG A 17 3.84 38.12 -7.81
C ARG A 17 3.57 37.37 -6.50
N GLU A 18 2.43 37.62 -5.87
CA GLU A 18 1.99 36.88 -4.68
C GLU A 18 1.71 35.40 -5.01
N GLY A 19 1.03 35.13 -6.13
CA GLY A 19 0.78 33.78 -6.63
C GLY A 19 2.08 33.01 -6.93
N ALA A 20 3.06 33.68 -7.53
CA ALA A 20 4.39 33.08 -7.78
C ALA A 20 5.12 32.73 -6.47
N ALA A 21 5.06 33.59 -5.45
CA ALA A 21 5.66 33.33 -4.15
C ALA A 21 5.00 32.12 -3.44
N HIS A 22 3.69 31.95 -3.56
CA HIS A 22 2.99 30.77 -3.04
C HIS A 22 3.38 29.47 -3.76
N ILE A 23 3.51 29.52 -5.09
CA ILE A 23 3.94 28.36 -5.88
C ILE A 23 5.35 27.93 -5.49
N GLU A 24 6.27 28.88 -5.30
CA GLU A 24 7.64 28.60 -4.85
C GLU A 24 7.65 27.90 -3.48
N SER A 25 6.81 28.36 -2.55
CA SER A 25 6.65 27.72 -1.23
C SER A 25 6.11 26.29 -1.35
N LEU A 26 5.09 26.05 -2.17
CA LEU A 26 4.52 24.72 -2.41
C LEU A 26 5.54 23.77 -3.04
N LEU A 27 6.34 24.24 -4.02
CA LEU A 27 7.38 23.44 -4.65
C LEU A 27 8.50 23.09 -3.66
N THR A 28 8.89 24.02 -2.80
CA THR A 28 9.92 23.80 -1.78
C THR A 28 9.46 22.76 -0.74
N LEU A 29 8.21 22.85 -0.32
CA LEU A 29 7.61 21.87 0.59
C LEU A 29 7.47 20.50 -0.07
N ALA A 30 6.91 20.47 -1.29
CA ALA A 30 6.75 19.24 -2.06
C ALA A 30 8.10 18.54 -2.30
N ARG A 31 9.16 19.28 -2.61
CA ARG A 31 10.50 18.71 -2.78
C ARG A 31 11.03 18.11 -1.49
N THR A 32 10.85 18.80 -0.37
CA THR A 32 11.25 18.32 0.96
C THR A 32 10.51 17.05 1.37
N GLU A 33 9.21 17.01 1.11
CA GLU A 33 8.36 15.84 1.38
C GLU A 33 8.70 14.66 0.47
N VAL A 34 8.92 14.92 -0.83
CA VAL A 34 9.32 13.89 -1.81
C VAL A 34 10.68 13.30 -1.45
N ASP A 35 11.69 14.12 -1.12
CA ASP A 35 13.01 13.62 -0.73
C ASP A 35 12.96 12.79 0.57
N GLY A 36 12.18 13.25 1.55
CA GLY A 36 11.93 12.50 2.79
C GLY A 36 11.21 11.17 2.54
N ASN A 37 10.18 11.19 1.70
CA ASN A 37 9.38 10.01 1.36
C ASN A 37 10.16 9.01 0.51
N ILE A 38 10.98 9.46 -0.45
CA ILE A 38 11.86 8.59 -1.24
C ILE A 38 12.86 7.90 -0.31
N ARG A 39 13.49 8.62 0.61
CA ARG A 39 14.43 8.01 1.55
C ARG A 39 13.75 6.98 2.46
N ALA A 40 12.54 7.28 2.93
CA ALA A 40 11.73 6.34 3.70
C ALA A 40 11.39 5.10 2.88
N LEU A 41 10.95 5.25 1.62
CA LEU A 41 10.64 4.15 0.69
C LEU A 41 11.88 3.30 0.40
N VAL A 42 13.03 3.91 0.13
CA VAL A 42 14.28 3.18 -0.09
C VAL A 42 14.67 2.39 1.15
N SER A 43 14.55 2.98 2.34
CA SER A 43 14.83 2.26 3.60
C SER A 43 13.84 1.11 3.82
N LEU A 44 12.56 1.31 3.50
CA LEU A 44 11.54 0.29 3.62
C LEU A 44 11.82 -0.87 2.65
N VAL A 45 12.15 -0.56 1.39
CA VAL A 45 12.52 -1.57 0.39
C VAL A 45 13.80 -2.30 0.80
N ALA A 46 14.79 -1.61 1.36
CA ALA A 46 16.00 -2.25 1.86
C ALA A 46 15.70 -3.21 3.02
N ILE A 47 14.91 -2.77 4.01
CA ILE A 47 14.58 -3.58 5.19
C ILE A 47 13.67 -4.75 4.81
N VAL A 48 12.56 -4.47 4.13
CA VAL A 48 11.56 -5.46 3.71
C VAL A 48 12.10 -6.35 2.58
N GLY A 49 13.08 -5.90 1.81
CA GLY A 49 13.76 -6.72 0.81
C GLY A 49 14.80 -7.63 1.46
N THR A 50 15.74 -7.07 2.21
CA THR A 50 16.91 -7.82 2.70
C THR A 50 16.57 -8.76 3.85
N ILE A 51 15.78 -8.32 4.85
CA ILE A 51 15.53 -9.14 6.05
C ILE A 51 14.81 -10.45 5.71
N PRO A 52 13.71 -10.45 4.94
CA PRO A 52 13.03 -11.70 4.61
C PRO A 52 13.91 -12.62 3.77
N ILE A 53 14.71 -12.08 2.84
CA ILE A 53 15.64 -12.90 2.06
C ILE A 53 16.65 -13.59 2.98
N LEU A 54 17.30 -12.84 3.88
CA LEU A 54 18.26 -13.42 4.83
C LEU A 54 17.60 -14.43 5.75
N LEU A 55 16.42 -14.13 6.29
CA LEU A 55 15.67 -15.06 7.13
C LEU A 55 15.36 -16.36 6.38
N ILE A 56 14.86 -16.27 5.15
CA ILE A 56 14.54 -17.43 4.32
C ILE A 56 15.81 -18.24 4.06
N VAL A 57 16.88 -17.60 3.61
CA VAL A 57 18.15 -18.28 3.28
C VAL A 57 18.74 -18.98 4.51
N THR A 58 18.88 -18.26 5.63
CA THR A 58 19.43 -18.81 6.87
C THR A 58 18.54 -19.92 7.44
N PHE A 59 17.22 -19.78 7.35
CA PHE A 59 16.28 -20.80 7.78
C PHE A 59 16.45 -22.10 6.96
N PHE A 60 16.44 -22.02 5.63
CA PHE A 60 16.62 -23.21 4.79
C PHE A 60 18.01 -23.83 4.95
N LEU A 61 19.05 -23.02 5.08
CA LEU A 61 20.40 -23.51 5.35
C LEU A 61 20.48 -24.21 6.72
N GLY A 62 19.77 -23.68 7.73
CA GLY A 62 19.63 -24.31 9.03
C GLY A 62 18.88 -25.65 8.97
N LEU A 63 17.79 -25.73 8.21
CA LEU A 63 17.09 -27.00 7.99
C LEU A 63 17.98 -28.04 7.31
N ASP A 64 18.72 -27.65 6.27
CA ASP A 64 19.69 -28.54 5.59
C ASP A 64 20.78 -29.05 6.56
N ALA A 65 21.29 -28.17 7.43
CA ALA A 65 22.25 -28.57 8.46
C ALA A 65 21.67 -29.59 9.44
N VAL A 66 20.41 -29.41 9.87
CA VAL A 66 19.71 -30.38 10.74
C VAL A 66 19.50 -31.71 10.01
N VAL A 67 19.11 -31.68 8.73
CA VAL A 67 18.97 -32.89 7.90
C VAL A 67 20.29 -33.63 7.83
N LYS A 68 21.40 -32.95 7.54
CA LYS A 68 22.74 -33.56 7.48
C LYS A 68 23.16 -34.15 8.82
N LEU A 69 22.93 -33.45 9.92
CA LEU A 69 23.21 -33.96 11.27
C LEU A 69 22.43 -35.25 11.55
N LEU A 70 21.15 -35.27 11.18
CA LEU A 70 20.27 -36.41 11.40
C LEU A 70 20.62 -37.57 10.45
N ALA A 71 21.04 -37.27 9.22
CA ALA A 71 21.49 -38.24 8.24
C ALA A 71 22.72 -39.04 8.70
N VAL A 72 23.61 -38.43 9.50
CA VAL A 72 24.74 -39.15 10.12
C VAL A 72 24.26 -40.30 11.00
N VAL A 73 23.18 -40.10 11.75
CA VAL A 73 22.61 -41.10 12.65
C VAL A 73 21.78 -42.14 11.88
N LEU A 74 21.00 -41.70 10.88
CA LEU A 74 20.15 -42.59 10.09
C LEU A 74 20.90 -43.35 8.97
N GLY A 75 22.13 -42.95 8.65
CA GLY A 75 22.90 -43.51 7.52
C GLY A 75 22.32 -43.17 6.15
N SER A 76 21.32 -42.28 6.08
CA SER A 76 20.67 -41.88 4.84
C SER A 76 20.05 -40.50 4.96
N GLU A 77 20.25 -39.68 3.94
CA GLU A 77 19.71 -38.31 3.87
C GLU A 77 18.19 -38.29 3.60
N ALA A 78 17.68 -39.26 2.83
CA ALA A 78 16.27 -39.30 2.45
C ALA A 78 15.30 -39.38 3.65
N PRO A 79 15.44 -40.34 4.60
CA PRO A 79 14.56 -40.39 5.76
C PRO A 79 14.77 -39.21 6.71
N ALA A 80 16.00 -38.70 6.84
CA ALA A 80 16.30 -37.51 7.63
C ALA A 80 15.58 -36.27 7.08
N ALA A 81 15.64 -36.07 5.76
CA ALA A 81 14.95 -34.98 5.07
C ALA A 81 13.43 -35.08 5.24
N LEU A 82 12.85 -36.28 5.14
CA LEU A 82 11.43 -36.50 5.36
C LEU A 82 11.00 -36.14 6.79
N ILE A 83 11.76 -36.59 7.80
CA ILE A 83 11.46 -36.30 9.21
C ILE A 83 11.47 -34.79 9.47
N VAL A 84 12.46 -34.07 8.93
CA VAL A 84 12.59 -32.63 9.13
C VAL A 84 11.53 -31.87 8.34
N ALA A 85 11.30 -32.20 7.06
CA ALA A 85 10.42 -31.45 6.18
C ALA A 85 8.92 -31.71 6.43
N ALA A 86 8.54 -32.91 6.87
CA ALA A 86 7.14 -33.28 7.10
C ALA A 86 6.34 -32.30 8.00
N PRO A 87 6.82 -31.87 9.18
CA PRO A 87 6.07 -30.93 10.01
C PRO A 87 5.90 -29.57 9.32
N PHE A 88 6.89 -29.09 8.58
CA PHE A 88 6.79 -27.82 7.85
C PHE A 88 5.80 -27.94 6.68
N LEU A 89 5.80 -29.07 5.98
CA LEU A 89 4.83 -29.34 4.92
C LEU A 89 3.40 -29.36 5.49
N ALA A 90 3.19 -30.02 6.63
CA ALA A 90 1.89 -30.06 7.30
C ALA A 90 1.41 -28.64 7.70
N LEU A 91 2.31 -27.84 8.29
CA LEU A 91 2.02 -26.45 8.64
C LEU A 91 1.72 -25.58 7.41
N ALA A 92 2.51 -25.72 6.34
CA ALA A 92 2.31 -24.98 5.10
C ALA A 92 0.95 -25.29 4.46
N LEU A 93 0.55 -26.56 4.42
CA LEU A 93 -0.76 -26.97 3.93
C LEU A 93 -1.89 -26.44 4.80
N LEU A 94 -1.74 -26.49 6.13
CA LEU A 94 -2.74 -25.97 7.07
C LEU A 94 -2.94 -24.46 6.90
N LEU A 95 -1.84 -23.69 6.90
CA LEU A 95 -1.87 -22.23 6.75
C LEU A 95 -2.35 -21.82 5.36
N GLY A 96 -1.90 -22.51 4.32
CA GLY A 96 -2.34 -22.28 2.94
C GLY A 96 -3.85 -22.52 2.79
N TRP A 97 -4.36 -23.60 3.37
CA TRP A 97 -5.80 -23.88 3.37
C TRP A 97 -6.61 -22.84 4.16
N LEU A 98 -6.15 -22.45 5.36
CA LEU A 98 -6.79 -21.39 6.16
C LEU A 98 -6.78 -20.04 5.42
N GLY A 99 -5.67 -19.70 4.77
CA GLY A 99 -5.53 -18.49 3.96
C GLY A 99 -6.47 -18.51 2.76
N ALA A 100 -6.47 -19.59 1.99
CA ALA A 100 -7.37 -19.76 0.84
C ALA A 100 -8.84 -19.68 1.25
N ARG A 101 -9.22 -20.29 2.39
CA ARG A 101 -10.59 -20.21 2.92
C ARG A 101 -10.98 -18.79 3.33
N ARG A 102 -10.05 -18.00 3.87
CA ARG A 102 -10.31 -16.60 4.24
C ARG A 102 -10.37 -15.67 3.03
N MET A 103 -9.56 -15.94 2.01
CA MET A 103 -9.50 -15.20 0.74
C MET A 103 -10.56 -15.63 -0.27
N ALA A 104 -11.45 -16.58 0.08
CA ALA A 104 -12.56 -16.96 -0.77
C ALA A 104 -13.35 -15.71 -1.18
N LEU A 105 -13.65 -15.58 -2.48
CA LEU A 105 -14.27 -14.40 -3.11
C LEU A 105 -15.49 -13.86 -2.34
N SER A 106 -16.24 -14.72 -1.63
CA SER A 106 -17.37 -14.35 -0.78
C SER A 106 -17.01 -13.46 0.42
N ASN A 107 -15.76 -13.47 0.88
CA ASN A 107 -15.24 -12.58 1.94
C ASN A 107 -14.60 -11.30 1.38
N LEU A 108 -14.31 -11.26 0.08
CA LEU A 108 -13.71 -10.12 -0.61
C LEU A 108 -14.75 -9.25 -1.32
N GLU A 109 -16.02 -9.68 -1.38
CA GLU A 109 -17.09 -8.83 -1.90
C GLU A 109 -17.14 -7.52 -1.11
N PRO A 110 -16.95 -6.36 -1.78
CA PRO A 110 -16.92 -5.07 -1.11
C PRO A 110 -18.37 -4.64 -0.80
N TRP A 111 -18.96 -5.25 0.23
CA TRP A 111 -20.32 -4.97 0.69
C TRP A 111 -20.54 -3.49 0.99
N ARG A 112 -19.51 -2.80 1.52
CA ARG A 112 -19.54 -1.35 1.79
C ARG A 112 -19.57 -0.50 0.52
N THR A 113 -18.75 -0.82 -0.48
CA THR A 113 -18.70 -0.07 -1.74
C THR A 113 -20.02 -0.22 -2.50
N TRP A 114 -20.62 -1.42 -2.48
CA TRP A 114 -21.90 -1.65 -3.15
C TRP A 114 -23.06 -0.89 -2.50
N GLN A 115 -23.02 -0.72 -1.18
CA GLN A 115 -24.01 0.09 -0.46
C GLN A 115 -23.85 1.59 -0.71
N GLN A 116 -22.61 2.09 -0.85
CA GLN A 116 -22.34 3.50 -1.16
C GLN A 116 -22.81 3.85 -2.57
N VAL A 117 -22.44 3.05 -3.57
CA VAL A 117 -22.91 3.26 -4.96
C VAL A 117 -24.44 3.24 -5.07
N LYS A 118 -25.11 2.32 -4.34
CA LYS A 118 -26.59 2.27 -4.31
C LYS A 118 -27.25 3.45 -3.62
N ARG A 119 -26.55 4.18 -2.74
CA ARG A 119 -27.03 5.41 -2.10
C ARG A 119 -26.82 6.59 -3.03
N ASP A 120 -25.62 6.73 -3.59
CA ASP A 120 -25.26 7.82 -4.50
C ASP A 120 -26.18 7.85 -5.74
N VAL A 121 -26.44 6.69 -6.36
CA VAL A 121 -27.38 6.59 -7.49
C VAL A 121 -28.79 7.03 -7.08
N ARG A 122 -29.20 6.74 -5.84
CA ARG A 122 -30.53 7.10 -5.34
C ARG A 122 -30.64 8.60 -5.08
N GLU A 123 -29.59 9.21 -4.55
CA GLU A 123 -29.50 10.65 -4.31
C GLU A 123 -29.46 11.43 -5.64
N VAL A 124 -28.68 10.97 -6.62
CA VAL A 124 -28.66 11.56 -7.97
C VAL A 124 -30.02 11.43 -8.65
N ALA A 125 -30.67 10.28 -8.55
CA ALA A 125 -32.00 10.07 -9.12
C ALA A 125 -33.09 10.89 -8.42
N ALA A 126 -32.95 11.16 -7.12
CA ALA A 126 -33.84 12.05 -6.38
C ALA A 126 -33.67 13.51 -6.81
N ASN A 127 -32.42 14.00 -6.87
CA ASN A 127 -32.10 15.36 -7.30
C ASN A 127 -32.53 15.62 -8.75
N ALA A 128 -32.39 14.64 -9.64
CA ALA A 128 -32.85 14.75 -11.02
C ALA A 128 -34.39 14.88 -11.14
N LYS A 129 -35.14 14.23 -10.24
CA LYS A 129 -36.61 14.36 -10.20
C LYS A 129 -37.08 15.68 -9.60
N GLU A 130 -36.34 16.25 -8.66
CA GLU A 130 -36.64 17.59 -8.11
C GLU A 130 -36.36 18.69 -9.12
N GLY A 131 -35.23 18.64 -9.85
CA GLY A 131 -34.92 19.60 -10.92
C GLY A 131 -36.00 19.63 -12.01
N ALA A 132 -36.51 18.46 -12.41
CA ALA A 132 -37.60 18.36 -13.39
C ALA A 132 -38.96 18.86 -12.88
N ARG A 133 -39.15 19.03 -11.55
CA ARG A 133 -40.37 19.60 -10.96
C ARG A 133 -40.30 21.12 -10.78
N THR A 134 -39.10 21.68 -10.65
CA THR A 134 -38.91 23.13 -10.55
C THR A 134 -38.93 23.84 -11.91
N GLU A 135 -38.78 23.10 -13.01
CA GLU A 135 -38.82 23.61 -14.38
C GLU A 135 -40.19 23.44 -15.08
N ALA A 136 -41.19 22.87 -14.40
CA ALA A 136 -42.56 22.65 -14.90
C ALA A 136 -43.57 23.57 -14.19
#